data_AF-A0A7C6XPK8-F1
#
_entry.id   AF-A0A7C6XPK8-F1
#
_cell.length_a   1.000
_cell.length_b   1.000
_cell.length_c   1.000
_cell.angle_alpha   90.00
_cell.angle_beta   90.00
_cell.angle_gamma   90.00
#
_symmetry.space_group_name_H-M   'P 1'
#
loop_
_entity.id
_entity.type
_entity.pdbx_description
1 polymer ?
#
loop_
_entity_poly.entity_id
_entity_poly.type
_entity_poly.pdbx_seq_one_letter_code
_entity_poly.pdbx_strand_id
1 'polypeptide(L)'
;AQNQDGDLVSSFAELRNPYLVMSGYTGDLGLDSGVPQSVYSLDAENMTEMTDESGNPLVIQLAEGDTQKLPNGGSVTFDGVKKYIAVDISQDPTQALMLISAILVLAGLGLSLFIPRRRVWVRIKSGNAEVAALARGEDPMVERAVEDLVKDLRDPEPDEGEHGEDDER
;
A
#
# COMPACT_ATOMS: atom_id res chain seq x y z
N ALA A 1 0.48 -33.87 22.20
CA ALA A 1 -0.30 -34.73 23.13
C ALA A 1 -0.02 -36.18 22.78
N GLN A 2 -0.37 -37.15 23.64
CA GLN A 2 -0.28 -38.57 23.29
C GLN A 2 -1.69 -39.16 23.19
N ASN A 3 -1.92 -40.05 22.21
CA ASN A 3 -3.16 -40.83 22.13
C ASN A 3 -3.15 -41.99 23.15
N GLN A 4 -4.19 -42.83 23.15
CA GLN A 4 -4.29 -43.98 24.06
C GLN A 4 -3.25 -45.07 23.77
N ASP A 5 -2.66 -45.05 22.58
CA ASP A 5 -1.63 -45.98 22.11
C ASP A 5 -0.20 -45.48 22.39
N GLY A 6 -0.06 -44.25 22.91
CA GLY A 6 1.22 -43.61 23.25
C GLY A 6 1.84 -42.78 22.12
N ASP A 7 1.20 -42.70 20.95
CA ASP A 7 1.71 -41.94 19.80
C ASP A 7 1.54 -40.43 19.98
N LEU A 8 2.52 -39.67 19.51
CA LEU A 8 2.46 -38.21 19.49
C LEU A 8 1.41 -37.72 18.49
N VAL A 9 0.43 -36.98 19.00
CA VAL A 9 -0.64 -36.35 18.21
C VAL A 9 -0.69 -34.84 18.45
N SER A 10 -0.97 -34.10 17.37
CA SER A 10 -1.26 -32.66 17.44
C SER A 10 -2.77 -32.45 17.51
N SER A 11 -3.26 -31.89 18.61
CA SER A 11 -4.68 -31.56 18.80
C SER A 11 -5.02 -30.11 18.48
N PHE A 12 -4.01 -29.25 18.30
CA PHE A 12 -4.19 -27.82 18.10
C PHE A 12 -3.02 -27.23 17.30
N ALA A 13 -3.28 -26.21 16.49
CA ALA A 13 -2.27 -25.61 15.60
C ALA A 13 -1.16 -24.85 16.35
N GLU A 14 -1.41 -24.42 17.58
CA GLU A 14 -0.42 -23.73 18.41
C GLU A 14 0.53 -24.69 19.12
N LEU A 15 1.80 -24.30 19.23
CA LEU A 15 2.88 -25.00 19.92
C LEU A 15 2.73 -24.94 21.46
N ARG A 16 1.67 -25.56 22.00
CA ARG A 16 1.41 -25.59 23.47
C ARG A 16 2.24 -26.62 24.22
N ASN A 17 2.53 -27.74 23.56
CA ASN A 17 3.39 -28.81 24.07
C ASN A 17 4.13 -29.45 22.88
N PRO A 18 5.12 -28.75 22.31
CA PRO A 18 5.81 -29.18 21.10
C PRO A 18 6.75 -30.35 21.40
N TYR A 19 6.77 -31.33 20.50
CA TYR A 19 7.77 -32.39 20.46
C TYR A 19 8.53 -32.30 19.15
N LEU A 20 9.85 -32.46 19.21
CA LEU A 20 10.71 -32.59 18.05
C LEU A 20 10.94 -34.08 17.78
N VAL A 21 10.43 -34.55 16.65
CA VAL A 21 10.61 -35.93 16.19
C VAL A 21 11.52 -35.92 14.98
N MET A 22 12.63 -36.65 15.03
CA MET A 22 13.58 -36.73 13.92
C MET A 22 14.22 -38.12 13.84
N SER A 23 14.62 -38.51 12.64
CA SER A 23 15.59 -39.59 12.42
C SER A 23 16.97 -39.02 12.12
N GLY A 24 18.00 -39.78 12.44
CA GLY A 24 19.40 -39.40 12.17
C GLY A 24 19.98 -40.20 11.01
N TYR A 25 20.85 -39.57 10.23
CA TYR A 25 21.68 -40.24 9.22
C TYR A 25 23.15 -39.93 9.51
N THR A 26 24.03 -40.87 9.20
CA THR A 26 25.48 -40.76 9.38
C THR A 26 26.18 -41.08 8.06
N GLY A 27 27.17 -40.28 7.67
CA GLY A 27 27.88 -40.46 6.40
C GLY A 27 28.35 -39.14 5.81
N ASP A 28 28.67 -39.17 4.53
CA ASP A 28 29.07 -37.97 3.78
C ASP A 28 27.83 -37.27 3.19
N LEU A 29 27.64 -36.02 3.59
CA LEU A 29 26.56 -35.15 3.13
C LEU A 29 26.96 -34.34 1.86
N GLY A 30 28.19 -34.51 1.38
CA GLY A 30 28.69 -33.83 0.19
C GLY A 30 28.98 -32.34 0.40
N LEU A 31 28.99 -31.83 1.64
CA LEU A 31 29.23 -30.42 1.94
C LEU A 31 30.64 -29.96 1.55
N ASP A 32 31.61 -30.87 1.56
CA ASP A 32 33.01 -30.58 1.21
C ASP A 32 33.29 -30.60 -0.30
N SER A 33 32.31 -30.99 -1.12
CA SER A 33 32.45 -31.14 -2.58
C SER A 33 32.45 -29.80 -3.35
N GLY A 34 32.10 -28.70 -2.70
CA GLY A 34 31.94 -27.38 -3.32
C GLY A 34 30.63 -27.21 -4.12
N VAL A 35 29.77 -28.23 -4.15
CA VAL A 35 28.43 -28.15 -4.74
C VAL A 35 27.44 -27.64 -3.69
N PRO A 36 26.69 -26.54 -3.94
CA PRO A 36 25.68 -26.05 -3.01
C PRO A 36 24.61 -27.12 -2.74
N GLN A 37 24.35 -27.37 -1.45
CA GLN A 37 23.31 -28.29 -1.00
C GLN A 37 22.09 -27.53 -0.48
N SER A 38 20.92 -28.15 -0.58
CA SER A 38 19.68 -27.61 -0.02
C SER A 38 19.72 -27.66 1.51
N VAL A 39 19.25 -26.59 2.16
CA VAL A 39 19.08 -26.55 3.63
C VAL A 39 17.73 -27.15 4.05
N TYR A 40 16.80 -27.33 3.10
CA TYR A 40 15.43 -27.78 3.36
C TYR A 40 15.19 -29.24 2.99
N SER A 41 16.11 -29.86 2.26
CA SER A 41 16.01 -31.26 1.82
C SER A 41 17.35 -31.95 2.00
N LEU A 42 17.31 -33.14 2.59
CA LEU A 42 18.48 -33.99 2.80
C LEU A 42 18.62 -34.97 1.62
N ASP A 43 19.77 -34.98 0.96
CA ASP A 43 20.17 -36.05 0.05
C ASP A 43 20.93 -37.12 0.84
N ALA A 44 20.32 -38.29 0.98
CA ALA A 44 20.82 -39.39 1.80
C ALA A 44 21.45 -40.53 0.96
N GLU A 45 21.71 -40.34 -0.34
CA GLU A 45 22.22 -41.42 -1.22
C GLU A 45 23.54 -42.02 -0.71
N ASN A 46 24.42 -41.19 -0.14
CA ASN A 46 25.72 -41.59 0.42
C ASN A 46 25.73 -41.66 1.96
N MET A 47 24.55 -41.75 2.58
CA MET A 47 24.39 -41.77 4.04
C MET A 47 23.73 -43.07 4.51
N THR A 48 24.04 -43.47 5.74
CA THR A 48 23.42 -44.62 6.41
C THR A 48 22.49 -44.12 7.51
N GLU A 49 21.26 -44.65 7.57
CA GLU A 49 20.33 -44.33 8.65
C GLU A 49 20.89 -44.81 10.00
N MET A 50 20.80 -43.97 11.03
CA MET A 50 21.21 -44.33 12.38
C MET A 50 20.25 -45.36 12.96
N THR A 51 20.78 -46.35 13.67
CA THR A 51 19.99 -47.37 14.35
C THR A 51 20.10 -47.27 15.86
N ASP A 52 19.06 -47.72 16.56
CA ASP A 52 19.09 -47.93 18.01
C ASP A 52 19.92 -49.17 18.39
N GLU A 53 20.03 -49.45 19.68
CA GLU A 53 20.74 -50.63 20.21
C GLU A 53 20.13 -51.96 19.76
N SER A 54 18.88 -51.95 19.28
CA SER A 54 18.14 -53.11 18.79
C SER A 54 18.22 -53.28 17.26
N GLY A 55 18.92 -52.38 16.56
CA GLY A 55 19.06 -52.41 15.10
C GLY A 55 17.86 -51.84 14.33
N ASN A 56 16.92 -51.19 15.01
CA ASN A 56 15.81 -50.49 14.36
C ASN A 56 16.21 -49.04 14.02
N PRO A 57 15.55 -48.38 13.05
CA PRO A 57 15.77 -46.95 12.79
C PRO A 57 15.63 -46.11 14.06
N LEU A 58 16.64 -45.29 14.33
CA LEU A 58 16.67 -44.42 15.50
C LEU A 58 15.68 -43.28 15.32
N VAL A 59 14.59 -43.31 16.06
CA VAL A 59 13.62 -42.20 16.14
C VAL A 59 13.85 -41.43 17.44
N ILE A 60 14.32 -40.20 17.31
CA ILE A 60 14.57 -39.29 18.44
C ILE A 60 13.31 -38.46 18.66
N GLN A 61 12.79 -38.48 19.89
CA GLN A 61 11.66 -37.67 20.32
C GLN A 61 12.10 -36.82 21.50
N LEU A 62 12.10 -35.49 21.34
CA LEU A 62 12.53 -34.55 22.37
C LEU A 62 11.40 -33.60 22.74
N ALA A 63 11.11 -33.46 24.04
CA ALA A 63 10.35 -32.33 24.53
C ALA A 63 11.26 -31.08 24.62
N GLU A 64 10.66 -29.91 24.73
CA GLU A 64 11.40 -28.65 24.88
C GLU A 64 12.28 -28.69 26.15
N GLY A 65 13.58 -28.48 25.97
CA GLY A 65 14.63 -28.60 27.00
C GLY A 65 15.33 -29.95 27.05
N ASP A 66 14.83 -30.99 26.38
CA ASP A 66 15.44 -32.32 26.42
C ASP A 66 16.70 -32.41 25.56
N THR A 67 17.68 -33.17 26.06
CA THR A 67 18.92 -33.51 25.34
C THR A 67 19.04 -35.02 25.16
N GLN A 68 19.26 -35.45 23.93
CA GLN A 68 19.57 -36.85 23.60
C GLN A 68 21.00 -36.97 23.06
N LYS A 69 21.73 -37.97 23.56
CA LYS A 69 23.05 -38.34 23.02
C LYS A 69 22.89 -39.24 21.81
N LEU A 70 23.72 -39.02 20.79
CA LEU A 70 23.71 -39.81 19.57
C LEU A 70 24.69 -40.99 19.66
N PRO A 71 24.41 -42.13 18.99
CA PRO A 71 25.25 -43.34 19.06
C PRO A 71 26.69 -43.13 18.59
N ASN A 72 26.90 -42.26 17.59
CA ASN A 72 28.20 -42.01 16.97
C ASN A 72 28.92 -40.77 17.55
N GLY A 73 28.47 -40.29 18.72
CA GLY A 73 28.97 -39.07 19.35
C GLY A 73 28.14 -37.83 19.02
N GLY A 74 28.30 -36.79 19.84
CA GLY A 74 27.47 -35.60 19.81
C GLY A 74 26.17 -35.74 20.62
N SER A 75 25.48 -34.61 20.76
CA SER A 75 24.19 -34.53 21.45
C SER A 75 23.30 -33.52 20.74
N VAL A 76 22.00 -33.80 20.71
CA VAL A 76 20.98 -32.89 20.19
C VAL A 76 20.14 -32.43 21.38
N THR A 77 19.99 -31.12 21.53
CA THR A 77 19.10 -30.50 22.50
C THR A 77 18.00 -29.78 21.75
N PHE A 78 16.74 -29.97 22.17
CA PHE A 78 15.64 -29.18 21.65
C PHE A 78 15.42 -27.95 22.55
N ASP A 79 16.07 -26.83 22.25
CA ASP A 79 15.99 -25.62 23.09
C ASP A 79 14.59 -24.95 23.10
N GLY A 80 13.78 -25.19 22.06
CA GLY A 80 12.45 -24.62 21.91
C GLY A 80 12.19 -23.99 20.54
N VAL A 81 11.02 -23.36 20.39
CA VAL A 81 10.60 -22.73 19.12
C VAL A 81 10.44 -21.23 19.27
N LYS A 82 11.18 -20.46 18.47
CA LYS A 82 11.03 -19.00 18.40
C LYS A 82 10.09 -18.62 17.26
N LYS A 83 9.02 -17.90 17.60
CA LYS A 83 8.09 -17.31 16.61
C LYS A 83 8.71 -16.02 16.07
N TYR A 84 8.85 -15.92 14.76
CA TYR A 84 9.27 -14.70 14.08
C TYR A 84 8.11 -14.18 13.24
N ILE A 85 8.01 -12.86 13.13
CA ILE A 85 7.08 -12.20 12.21
C ILE A 85 7.90 -11.38 11.22
N ALA A 86 7.50 -11.42 9.95
CA ALA A 86 7.99 -10.49 8.94
C ALA A 86 6.99 -9.32 8.89
N VAL A 87 7.47 -8.10 9.15
CA VAL A 87 6.67 -6.88 9.04
C VAL A 87 7.16 -6.14 7.81
N ASP A 88 6.28 -5.97 6.82
CA ASP A 88 6.53 -5.14 5.65
C ASP A 88 5.82 -3.80 5.83
N ILE A 89 6.57 -2.70 5.69
CA ILE A 89 6.08 -1.33 5.83
C ILE A 89 6.31 -0.63 4.51
N SER A 90 5.25 -0.49 3.72
CA SER A 90 5.28 0.33 2.50
C SER A 90 4.86 1.76 2.82
N GLN A 91 5.68 2.73 2.41
CA GLN A 91 5.40 4.17 2.55
C GLN A 91 5.54 4.84 1.18
N ASP A 92 4.41 5.25 0.60
CA ASP A 92 4.36 5.95 -0.68
C ASP A 92 4.21 7.47 -0.49
N PRO A 93 5.29 8.27 -0.68
CA PRO A 93 5.23 9.72 -0.47
C PRO A 93 4.35 10.46 -1.49
N THR A 94 4.02 9.81 -2.61
CA THR A 94 3.22 10.39 -3.70
C THR A 94 1.72 10.31 -3.44
N GLN A 95 1.26 9.49 -2.49
CA GLN A 95 -0.17 9.30 -2.21
C GLN A 95 -0.87 10.61 -1.85
N ALA A 96 -0.24 11.43 -1.01
CA ALA A 96 -0.79 12.73 -0.62
C ALA A 96 -0.84 13.71 -1.81
N LEU A 97 0.19 13.72 -2.64
CA LEU A 97 0.24 14.57 -3.84
C LEU A 97 -0.83 14.17 -4.87
N MET A 98 -1.06 12.88 -5.06
CA MET A 98 -2.12 12.37 -5.93
C MET A 98 -3.51 12.78 -5.42
N LEU A 99 -3.76 12.67 -4.11
CA LEU A 99 -5.02 13.09 -3.51
C LEU A 99 -5.29 14.58 -3.73
N ILE A 100 -4.31 15.43 -3.43
CA ILE A 100 -4.42 16.89 -3.64
C ILE A 100 -4.68 17.19 -5.12
N SER A 101 -3.94 16.55 -6.02
CA SER A 101 -4.11 16.75 -7.47
C SER A 101 -5.51 16.34 -7.94
N ALA A 102 -6.04 15.22 -7.45
CA ALA A 102 -7.40 14.77 -7.78
C ALA A 102 -8.45 15.79 -7.30
N ILE A 103 -8.31 16.32 -6.08
CA ILE A 103 -9.20 17.36 -5.55
C ILE A 103 -9.13 18.62 -6.40
N LEU A 104 -7.92 19.07 -6.78
CA LEU A 104 -7.75 20.26 -7.61
C LEU A 104 -8.38 20.10 -8.99
N VAL A 105 -8.26 18.92 -9.62
CA VAL A 105 -8.91 18.63 -10.91
C VAL A 105 -10.43 18.67 -10.78
N LEU A 106 -11.00 18.04 -9.74
CA LEU A 106 -12.45 18.08 -9.51
C LEU A 106 -12.95 19.50 -9.21
N ALA A 107 -12.21 20.27 -8.42
CA ALA A 107 -12.53 21.65 -8.13
C ALA A 107 -12.45 22.53 -9.40
N GLY A 108 -11.39 22.39 -10.19
CA GLY A 108 -11.22 23.10 -11.46
C GLY A 108 -12.31 22.75 -12.48
N LEU A 109 -12.69 21.47 -12.55
CA LEU A 109 -13.82 21.03 -13.37
C LEU A 109 -15.13 21.64 -12.89
N GLY A 110 -15.37 21.65 -11.57
CA GLY A 110 -16.53 22.32 -10.97
C GLY A 110 -16.57 23.80 -11.36
N LEU A 111 -15.49 24.54 -11.14
CA LEU A 111 -15.38 25.95 -11.51
C LEU A 111 -15.61 26.17 -13.02
N SER A 112 -15.08 25.31 -13.88
CA SER A 112 -15.30 25.38 -15.33
C SER A 112 -16.77 25.26 -15.74
N LEU A 113 -17.55 24.44 -15.01
CA LEU A 113 -18.98 24.28 -15.26
C LEU A 113 -19.83 25.39 -14.62
N PHE A 114 -19.44 25.86 -13.43
CA PHE A 114 -20.22 26.84 -12.66
C PHE A 114 -19.90 28.31 -12.98
N ILE A 115 -18.86 28.62 -13.75
CA ILE A 115 -18.58 29.97 -14.24
C ILE A 115 -19.31 30.17 -15.59
N PRO A 116 -20.48 30.84 -15.62
CA PRO A 116 -21.19 31.06 -16.85
C PRO A 116 -20.45 32.06 -17.75
N ARG A 117 -20.31 31.71 -19.03
CA ARG A 117 -19.79 32.62 -20.05
C ARG A 117 -20.94 33.47 -20.60
N ARG A 118 -21.00 34.73 -20.19
CA ARG A 118 -21.94 35.73 -20.71
C ARG A 118 -21.31 36.54 -21.82
N ARG A 119 -22.10 36.90 -22.84
CA ARG A 119 -21.72 37.88 -23.86
C ARG A 119 -22.78 38.97 -23.88
N VAL A 120 -22.34 40.22 -23.81
CA VAL A 120 -23.20 41.40 -23.84
C VAL A 120 -22.81 42.24 -25.04
N TRP A 121 -23.79 42.76 -25.76
CA TRP A 121 -23.61 43.65 -26.90
C TRP A 121 -24.38 44.95 -26.64
N VAL A 122 -23.71 46.07 -26.90
CA VAL A 122 -24.31 47.41 -26.84
C VAL A 122 -24.22 48.01 -28.23
N ARG A 123 -25.34 48.55 -28.72
CA ARG A 123 -25.40 49.31 -29.97
C ARG A 123 -25.93 50.70 -29.68
N ILE A 124 -25.17 51.72 -30.09
CA ILE A 124 -25.60 53.12 -29.97
C ILE A 124 -26.01 53.62 -31.36
N LYS A 125 -27.23 54.16 -31.47
CA LYS A 125 -27.74 54.77 -32.71
C LYS A 125 -28.60 55.99 -32.41
N SER A 126 -28.24 57.12 -33.01
CA SER A 126 -29.02 58.37 -32.95
C SER A 126 -29.40 58.79 -31.53
N GLY A 127 -28.46 58.67 -30.57
CA GLY A 127 -28.67 59.02 -29.16
C GLY A 127 -29.41 57.97 -28.32
N ASN A 128 -29.80 56.82 -28.89
CA ASN A 128 -30.37 55.70 -28.15
C ASN A 128 -29.34 54.56 -28.02
N ALA A 129 -29.32 53.92 -26.86
CA ALA A 129 -28.52 52.71 -26.61
C ALA A 129 -29.45 51.48 -26.57
N GLU A 130 -29.15 50.48 -27.39
CA GLU A 130 -29.77 49.16 -27.38
C GLU A 130 -28.80 48.19 -26.70
N VAL A 131 -29.22 47.56 -25.60
CA VAL A 131 -28.43 46.57 -24.86
C VAL A 131 -29.06 45.20 -25.05
N ALA A 132 -28.26 44.21 -25.43
CA ALA A 132 -28.68 42.82 -25.54
C ALA A 132 -27.63 41.92 -24.88
N ALA A 133 -28.08 40.88 -24.18
CA ALA A 133 -27.20 39.89 -23.59
C ALA A 133 -27.64 38.47 -23.94
N LEU A 134 -26.66 37.58 -24.06
CA LEU A 134 -26.86 36.15 -24.27
C LEU A 134 -25.96 35.37 -23.31
N ALA A 135 -26.57 34.47 -22.55
CA ALA A 135 -25.86 33.40 -21.87
C ALA A 135 -26.16 32.05 -22.52
N ARG A 136 -25.26 31.11 -22.26
CA ARG A 136 -25.48 29.71 -22.63
C ARG A 136 -26.37 29.06 -21.56
N GLY A 137 -27.61 28.75 -21.92
CA GLY A 137 -28.62 28.21 -20.99
C GLY A 137 -29.41 29.30 -20.28
N GLU A 138 -30.11 28.94 -19.19
CA GLU A 138 -30.88 29.86 -18.34
C GLU A 138 -29.98 30.38 -17.20
N ASP A 139 -29.23 31.45 -17.44
CA ASP A 139 -28.43 32.11 -16.41
C ASP A 139 -29.24 33.28 -15.79
N PRO A 140 -29.71 33.16 -14.53
CA PRO A 140 -30.58 34.15 -13.89
C PRO A 140 -29.89 35.48 -13.60
N MET A 141 -28.56 35.55 -13.69
CA MET A 141 -27.81 36.78 -13.43
C MET A 141 -27.54 37.61 -14.71
N VAL A 142 -27.95 37.12 -15.89
CA VAL A 142 -27.83 37.89 -17.14
C VAL A 142 -28.69 39.14 -17.11
N GLU A 143 -29.90 39.03 -16.57
CA GLU A 143 -30.84 40.15 -16.45
C GLU A 143 -30.26 41.25 -15.55
N ARG A 144 -29.72 40.88 -14.38
CA ARG A 144 -29.00 41.81 -13.50
C ARG A 144 -27.82 42.49 -14.18
N ALA A 145 -27.00 41.73 -14.91
CA ALA A 145 -25.87 42.31 -15.63
C ALA A 145 -26.28 43.31 -16.73
N VAL A 146 -27.45 43.11 -17.35
CA VAL A 146 -28.01 44.08 -18.30
C VAL A 146 -28.55 45.31 -17.58
N GLU A 147 -29.25 45.13 -16.46
CA GLU A 147 -29.76 46.24 -15.63
C GLU A 147 -28.62 47.13 -15.11
N ASP A 148 -27.56 46.52 -14.57
CA ASP A 148 -26.37 47.23 -14.10
C ASP A 148 -25.73 48.02 -15.26
N LEU A 149 -25.55 47.39 -16.43
CA LEU A 149 -24.98 48.06 -17.60
C LEU A 149 -25.87 49.19 -18.13
N VAL A 150 -27.20 49.03 -18.13
CA VAL A 150 -28.15 50.08 -18.53
C VAL A 150 -28.10 51.24 -17.54
N LYS A 151 -27.94 50.96 -16.25
CA LYS A 151 -27.78 51.98 -15.21
C LYS A 151 -26.51 52.78 -15.44
N ASP A 152 -25.37 52.12 -15.63
CA ASP A 152 -24.07 52.76 -15.89
C ASP A 152 -24.08 53.61 -17.16
N LEU A 153 -24.79 53.16 -18.21
CA LEU A 153 -24.91 53.92 -19.47
C LEU A 153 -25.86 55.13 -19.36
N ARG A 154 -26.80 55.12 -18.40
CA ARG A 154 -27.80 56.18 -18.23
C ARG A 154 -27.31 57.30 -17.31
N ASP A 155 -26.48 56.96 -16.33
CA ASP A 155 -25.88 57.89 -15.39
C ASP A 155 -24.36 57.74 -15.49
N PRO A 156 -23.73 58.31 -16.53
CA PRO A 156 -22.28 58.36 -16.59
C PRO A 156 -21.83 59.33 -15.49
N GLU A 157 -21.63 58.83 -14.28
CA GLU A 157 -20.83 59.55 -13.29
C GLU A 157 -19.52 59.93 -13.99
N PRO A 158 -19.14 61.21 -13.98
CA PRO A 158 -17.92 61.64 -14.66
C PRO A 158 -16.75 60.92 -14.02
N ASP A 159 -16.08 60.10 -14.83
CA ASP A 159 -14.81 59.47 -14.50
C ASP A 159 -13.80 60.59 -14.22
N GLU A 160 -13.59 60.90 -12.94
CA GLU A 160 -12.43 61.67 -12.49
C GLU A 160 -11.21 60.79 -12.76
N GLY A 161 -10.72 60.86 -14.00
CA GLY A 161 -9.62 60.04 -14.48
C GLY A 161 -8.36 60.25 -13.64
N GLU A 162 -8.03 59.24 -12.85
CA GLU A 162 -6.66 59.00 -12.38
C GLU A 162 -5.91 58.25 -13.50
N HIS A 163 -5.63 58.94 -14.60
CA HIS A 163 -4.55 58.53 -15.50
C HIS A 163 -3.21 58.86 -14.81
N GLY A 164 -2.79 57.98 -13.91
CA GLY A 164 -1.40 57.91 -13.46
C GLY A 164 -0.54 57.38 -14.59
N GLU A 165 0.21 58.29 -15.21
CA GLU A 165 1.45 58.00 -15.92
C GLU A 165 2.30 57.01 -15.11
N ASP A 166 2.81 55.97 -15.76
CA ASP A 166 4.12 55.39 -15.44
C ASP A 166 4.56 54.59 -16.68
N ASP A 167 5.03 55.36 -17.65
CA ASP A 167 5.99 54.93 -18.67
C ASP A 167 7.37 54.89 -17.98
N GLU A 168 8.09 53.77 -18.11
CA GLU A 168 9.52 53.49 -17.81
C GLU A 168 9.75 52.26 -16.91
N ARG A 169 10.10 51.13 -17.55
CA ARG A 169 11.43 50.50 -17.51
C ARG A 169 11.53 49.27 -18.41
#